data_AF-A0A9X4D5A8-F1
#
_entry.id   AF-A0A9X4D5A8-F1
#
_cell.length_a   1.000
_cell.length_b   1.000
_cell.length_c   1.000
_cell.angle_alpha   90.00
_cell.angle_beta   90.00
_cell.angle_gamma   90.00
#
_symmetry.space_group_name_H-M   'P 1'
#
loop_
_entity.id
_entity.type
_entity.pdbx_description
1 polymer ?
#
loop_
_entity_poly.entity_id
_entity_poly.type
_entity_poly.pdbx_seq_one_letter_code
_entity_poly.pdbx_strand_id
1 'polypeptide(L)'
;LDLTNKITNISGGNYEKTVAVGEPVTTVTDNPATPDVTTLTLSATDTVAEGGKITYTATLTNKAGTDLVIKLSNGETITIAAGSKEASITIDA
;
A
#
# COMPACT_ATOMS: atom_id res chain seq x y z
N LEU A 1 -18.88 1.18 1.84
CA LEU A 1 -20.29 0.72 1.87
C LEU A 1 -20.54 0.19 3.27
N ASP A 2 -21.31 0.87 4.12
CA ASP A 2 -21.45 0.47 5.53
C ASP A 2 -22.27 -0.81 5.64
N LEU A 3 -21.67 -1.86 6.20
CA LEU A 3 -22.29 -3.16 6.40
C LEU A 3 -22.69 -3.29 7.88
N THR A 4 -23.98 -3.51 8.14
CA THR A 4 -24.52 -3.69 9.51
C THR A 4 -25.12 -5.09 9.62
N ASN A 5 -24.58 -5.92 10.52
CA ASN A 5 -25.17 -7.22 10.89
C ASN A 5 -25.99 -7.05 12.18
N LYS A 6 -27.26 -7.47 12.18
CA LYS A 6 -28.17 -7.39 13.34
C LYS A 6 -28.63 -8.78 13.78
N ILE A 7 -28.75 -9.01 15.08
CA ILE A 7 -29.44 -10.20 15.62
C ILE A 7 -30.94 -9.96 15.53
N THR A 8 -31.64 -10.71 14.68
CA THR A 8 -33.07 -10.48 14.38
C THR A 8 -34.02 -11.23 15.31
N ASN A 9 -33.57 -12.31 15.96
CA ASN A 9 -34.38 -13.03 16.94
C ASN A 9 -33.51 -13.86 17.89
N ILE A 10 -33.94 -14.00 19.15
CA ILE A 10 -33.39 -14.96 20.10
C ILE A 10 -34.56 -15.84 20.55
N SER A 11 -34.41 -17.16 20.52
CA SER A 11 -35.39 -18.11 21.04
C SER A 11 -34.75 -18.92 22.16
N GLY A 12 -35.25 -18.76 23.38
CA GLY A 12 -34.76 -19.41 24.59
C GLY A 12 -34.96 -18.55 25.85
N GLY A 13 -35.12 -19.19 27.02
CA GLY A 13 -35.27 -18.53 28.33
C GLY A 13 -36.54 -18.98 29.06
N ASN A 14 -36.62 -20.24 29.48
CA ASN A 14 -37.78 -20.73 30.24
C ASN A 14 -37.65 -20.47 31.76
N TYR A 15 -36.47 -20.07 32.27
CA TYR A 15 -36.26 -19.79 33.70
C TYR A 15 -35.34 -18.59 33.98
N GLU A 16 -34.46 -18.21 33.07
CA GLU A 16 -33.60 -17.03 33.19
C GLU A 16 -33.99 -15.99 32.14
N LYS A 17 -34.41 -14.81 32.60
CA LYS A 17 -34.65 -13.65 31.74
C LYS A 17 -33.34 -13.25 31.05
N THR A 18 -33.11 -13.74 29.84
CA THR A 18 -32.01 -13.28 28.99
C THR A 18 -32.32 -11.87 28.50
N VAL A 19 -31.73 -10.86 29.14
CA VAL A 19 -31.75 -9.49 28.64
C VAL A 19 -30.70 -9.39 27.55
N ALA A 20 -31.11 -9.07 26.33
CA ALA A 20 -30.18 -8.63 25.29
C ALA A 20 -29.59 -7.29 25.76
N VAL A 21 -28.39 -7.34 26.35
CA VAL A 21 -27.64 -6.11 26.65
C VAL A 21 -27.04 -5.66 25.34
N GLY A 22 -27.52 -4.51 24.86
CA GLY A 22 -26.90 -3.63 23.86
C GLY A 22 -26.37 -4.31 22.60
N GLU A 23 -27.01 -4.04 21.47
CA GLU A 23 -26.52 -4.42 20.14
C GLU A 23 -25.00 -4.15 20.03
N PRO A 24 -24.14 -5.16 19.86
CA PRO A 24 -22.73 -4.92 19.60
C PRO A 24 -22.60 -4.31 18.21
N VAL A 25 -22.46 -2.99 18.14
CA VAL A 25 -22.21 -2.29 16.88
C VAL A 25 -20.71 -2.31 16.62
N THR A 26 -20.30 -3.14 15.66
CA THR A 26 -18.98 -3.00 15.05
C THR A 26 -19.12 -2.14 13.80
N THR A 27 -18.74 -0.87 13.88
CA THR A 27 -18.67 -0.01 12.71
C THR A 27 -17.44 -0.38 11.89
N VAL A 28 -17.65 -0.90 10.67
CA VAL A 28 -16.58 -1.05 9.68
C VAL A 28 -16.61 0.17 8.80
N THR A 29 -15.69 1.11 9.04
CA THR A 29 -15.51 2.26 8.15
C THR A 29 -14.67 1.82 6.95
N ASP A 30 -15.34 1.39 5.90
CA ASP A 30 -14.76 1.34 4.57
C ASP A 30 -14.72 2.79 4.05
N ASN A 31 -13.53 3.40 3.99
CA ASN A 31 -13.34 4.79 3.56
C ASN A 31 -12.83 4.85 2.09
N PRO A 32 -13.70 4.68 1.09
CA PRO A 32 -13.30 4.79 -0.33
C PRO A 32 -12.90 6.21 -0.72
N ALA A 33 -13.08 7.21 0.17
CA ALA A 33 -12.72 8.60 -0.07
C ALA A 33 -11.21 8.88 -0.04
N THR A 34 -10.41 7.96 0.53
CA THR A 34 -8.93 8.03 0.50
C THR A 34 -8.39 6.79 -0.22
N PRO A 35 -8.36 6.79 -1.56
CA PRO A 35 -7.71 5.70 -2.27
C PRO A 35 -6.23 5.64 -1.86
N ASP A 36 -5.74 4.42 -1.60
CA ASP A 36 -4.32 4.14 -1.36
C ASP A 36 -3.53 4.28 -2.67
N VAL A 37 -3.37 5.52 -3.13
CA VAL A 37 -2.65 5.83 -4.36
C VAL A 37 -1.15 5.76 -4.09
N THR A 38 -0.49 4.83 -4.79
CA THR A 38 0.97 4.77 -4.81
C THR A 38 1.47 5.41 -6.09
N THR A 39 2.27 6.47 -5.98
CA THR A 39 2.89 7.12 -7.13
C THR A 39 4.37 6.77 -7.18
N LEU A 40 4.91 6.63 -8.40
CA LEU A 40 6.33 6.39 -8.67
C LEU A 40 6.94 7.64 -9.28
N THR A 41 8.05 8.09 -8.71
CA THR A 41 8.91 9.13 -9.29
C THR A 41 10.26 8.52 -9.63
N LEU A 42 10.76 8.79 -10.84
CA LEU A 42 12.07 8.37 -11.29
C LEU A 42 12.92 9.62 -11.55
N SER A 43 14.09 9.69 -10.93
CA SER A 43 15.08 10.75 -11.15
C SER A 43 16.42 10.16 -11.62
N ALA A 44 17.20 11.00 -12.28
CA ALA A 44 18.57 10.70 -12.68
C ALA A 44 19.48 11.88 -12.31
N THR A 45 20.78 11.66 -12.24
CA THR A 45 21.76 12.74 -12.12
C THR A 45 21.77 13.61 -13.38
N ASP A 46 21.52 14.91 -13.22
CA ASP A 46 21.24 15.86 -14.33
C ASP A 46 22.42 16.08 -15.29
N THR A 47 23.66 16.02 -14.79
CA THR A 47 24.86 16.22 -15.59
C THR A 47 25.96 15.26 -15.14
N VAL A 48 26.70 14.74 -16.11
CA VAL A 48 27.86 13.86 -15.89
C VAL A 48 29.02 14.38 -16.72
N ALA A 49 30.23 14.40 -16.14
CA ALA A 49 31.45 14.62 -16.91
C ALA A 49 31.71 13.41 -17.82
N GLU A 50 32.57 13.56 -18.83
CA GLU A 50 33.04 12.41 -19.62
C GLU A 50 33.65 11.35 -18.70
N GLY A 51 33.18 10.11 -18.80
CA GLY A 51 33.56 9.00 -17.91
C GLY A 51 32.95 9.07 -16.51
N GLY A 52 31.94 9.93 -16.29
CA GLY A 52 31.20 10.01 -15.04
C GLY A 52 30.24 8.83 -14.82
N LYS A 53 29.53 8.86 -13.69
CA LYS A 53 28.50 7.87 -13.35
C LYS A 53 27.12 8.53 -13.31
N ILE A 54 26.12 7.86 -13.86
CA ILE A 54 24.71 8.24 -13.77
C ILE A 54 24.05 7.41 -12.68
N THR A 55 23.41 8.07 -11.71
CA THR A 55 22.58 7.37 -10.70
C THR A 55 21.12 7.58 -11.01
N TYR A 56 20.38 6.48 -11.14
CA TYR A 56 18.93 6.49 -11.28
C TYR A 56 18.29 6.09 -9.96
N THR A 57 17.33 6.87 -9.49
CA THR A 57 16.61 6.64 -8.23
C THR A 57 15.12 6.57 -8.49
N ALA A 58 14.51 5.46 -8.07
CA ALA A 58 13.07 5.24 -8.13
C ALA A 58 12.48 5.33 -6.72
N THR A 59 11.47 6.18 -6.52
CA THR A 59 10.84 6.42 -5.22
C THR A 59 9.32 6.26 -5.30
N LEU A 60 8.74 5.55 -4.33
CA LEU A 60 7.32 5.34 -4.14
C LEU A 60 6.80 6.14 -2.95
N THR A 61 5.56 6.62 -3.02
CA THR A 61 4.88 7.26 -1.87
C THR A 61 4.55 6.27 -0.75
N ASN A 62 4.32 5.00 -1.10
CA ASN A 62 4.02 3.90 -0.17
C ASN A 62 5.03 2.76 -0.32
N LYS A 63 5.11 1.91 0.69
CA LYS A 63 5.96 0.70 0.61
C LYS A 63 5.43 -0.23 -0.47
N ALA A 64 6.32 -0.82 -1.25
CA ALA A 64 5.94 -1.81 -2.23
C ALA A 64 5.34 -3.04 -1.52
N GLY A 65 4.17 -3.50 -1.96
CA GLY A 65 3.54 -4.71 -1.41
C GLY A 65 4.23 -6.00 -1.87
N THR A 66 4.87 -5.95 -3.04
CA THR A 66 5.68 -7.02 -3.65
C THR A 66 6.88 -6.38 -4.34
N ASP A 67 7.85 -7.17 -4.78
CA ASP A 67 9.00 -6.64 -5.53
C ASP A 67 8.53 -5.94 -6.81
N LEU A 68 8.93 -4.68 -6.97
CA LEU A 68 8.64 -3.88 -8.15
C LEU A 68 9.88 -3.79 -9.03
N VAL A 69 9.77 -4.30 -10.25
CA VAL A 69 10.86 -4.31 -11.24
C VAL A 69 10.61 -3.23 -12.28
N ILE A 70 11.55 -2.29 -12.38
CA ILE A 70 11.49 -1.13 -13.27
C ILE A 70 12.58 -1.30 -14.33
N LYS A 71 12.17 -1.50 -15.58
CA LYS A 71 13.08 -1.56 -16.72
C LYS A 71 13.27 -0.18 -17.30
N LEU A 72 14.49 0.32 -17.28
CA LEU A 72 14.88 1.61 -17.84
C LEU A 72 15.09 1.48 -19.35
N SER A 73 14.96 2.60 -20.06
CA SER A 73 15.14 2.65 -21.53
C SER A 73 16.57 2.34 -21.96
N ASN A 74 17.56 2.54 -21.08
CA ASN A 74 18.96 2.17 -21.29
C ASN A 74 19.21 0.65 -21.12
N GLY A 75 18.18 -0.14 -20.80
CA GLY A 75 18.26 -1.59 -20.63
C GLY A 75 18.50 -2.07 -19.20
N GLU A 76 18.87 -1.15 -18.30
CA GLU A 76 19.10 -1.45 -16.89
C GLU A 76 17.81 -1.69 -16.11
N THR A 77 17.94 -2.26 -14.91
CA THR A 77 16.78 -2.61 -14.07
C THR A 77 16.96 -2.11 -12.64
N ILE A 78 15.97 -1.38 -12.14
CA ILE A 78 15.84 -1.03 -10.72
C ILE A 78 14.81 -1.95 -10.09
N THR A 79 15.15 -2.58 -8.96
CA THR A 79 14.21 -3.41 -8.19
C THR A 79 13.95 -2.77 -6.84
N ILE A 80 12.72 -2.31 -6.60
CA ILE A 80 12.27 -1.90 -5.27
C ILE A 80 11.72 -3.15 -4.58
N ALA A 81 12.45 -3.65 -3.59
CA ALA A 81 12.04 -4.82 -2.83
C ALA A 81 10.73 -4.58 -2.06
N ALA A 82 9.98 -5.65 -1.82
CA ALA A 82 8.80 -5.62 -0.96
C ALA A 82 9.13 -4.98 0.40
N GLY A 83 8.27 -4.07 0.86
CA GLY A 83 8.44 -3.32 2.10
C GLY A 83 9.34 -2.07 1.98
N SER A 84 10.04 -1.89 0.86
CA SER A 84 10.84 -0.69 0.58
C SER A 84 10.04 0.35 -0.21
N LYS A 85 10.48 1.60 -0.13
CA LYS A 85 9.92 2.72 -0.91
C LYS A 85 10.85 3.19 -2.02
N GLU A 86 12.12 2.80 -1.98
CA GLU A 86 13.14 3.36 -2.85
C GLU A 86 14.14 2.29 -3.24
N ALA A 87 14.66 2.42 -4.46
CA ALA A 87 15.86 1.73 -4.91
C ALA A 87 16.58 2.57 -5.95
N SER A 88 17.89 2.37 -6.07
CA SER A 88 18.72 3.06 -7.05
C SER A 88 19.72 2.12 -7.69
N ILE A 89 20.18 2.51 -8.87
CA ILE A 89 21.31 1.90 -9.56
C ILE A 89 22.25 2.99 -10.04
N THR A 90 23.53 2.66 -10.13
CA THR A 90 24.55 3.55 -10.67
C THR A 90 25.24 2.85 -11.84
N ILE A 91 25.29 3.53 -12.98
CA ILE A 91 25.96 3.06 -14.19
C ILE A 91 27.00 4.06 -14.65
N ASP A 92 27.94 3.61 -15.47
CA ASP A 92 28.89 4.49 -16.16
C ASP A 92 28.18 5.18 -17.34
N ALA A 93 28.50 6.46 -17.55
CA ALA A 93 27.91 7.34 -18.57
C ALA A 93 28.45 7.08 -19.97
#